data_AF-I1SRI9-F1
#
_entry.id   AF-I1SRI9-F1
#
_cell.length_a   1.000
_cell.length_b   1.000
_cell.length_c   1.000
_cell.angle_alpha   90.00
_cell.angle_beta   90.00
_cell.angle_gamma   90.00
#
_symmetry.space_group_name_H-M   'P 1'
#
loop_
_entity.id
_entity.type
_entity.pdbx_description
1 polymer ?
#
loop_
_entity_poly.entity_id
_entity_poly.type
_entity_poly.pdbx_seq_one_letter_code
_entity_poly.pdbx_strand_id
1 'polypeptide(L)'
;YVLQWQLPTLLLGGGGYNLANTARCWTYLTAEVLGKTLSSEIPDHEFFTEYGPDYTLEISPSCRPDRNDSKHLEQVTRTIRGNLKNVV
;
A
#
# COMPACT_ATOMS: atom_id res chain seq x y z
N TYR A 1 9.25 -5.65 -2.41
CA TYR A 1 10.49 -5.46 -1.60
C TYR A 1 10.58 -6.48 -0.47
N VAL A 2 9.70 -6.45 0.56
CA VAL A 2 9.78 -7.37 1.73
C VAL A 2 9.83 -8.86 1.33
N LEU A 3 8.97 -9.30 0.42
CA LEU A 3 8.90 -10.70 -0.01
C LEU A 3 10.19 -11.19 -0.71
N GLN A 4 11.04 -10.29 -1.21
CA GLN A 4 12.30 -10.66 -1.87
C GLN A 4 13.32 -11.25 -0.89
N TRP A 5 13.13 -11.05 0.42
CA TRP A 5 13.97 -11.68 1.45
C TRP A 5 13.73 -13.19 1.58
N GLN A 6 12.65 -13.73 0.98
CA GLN A 6 12.32 -15.17 0.98
C GLN A 6 12.25 -15.80 2.38
N LEU A 7 11.81 -15.02 3.37
CA LEU A 7 11.55 -15.51 4.72
C LEU A 7 10.06 -15.84 4.89
N PRO A 8 9.69 -16.77 5.79
CA PRO A 8 8.31 -16.97 6.20
C PRO A 8 7.71 -15.63 6.64
N THR A 9 6.73 -15.14 5.87
CA THR A 9 6.18 -13.78 6.03
C THR A 9 4.70 -13.88 6.37
N LEU A 10 4.32 -13.30 7.51
CA LEU A 10 2.92 -13.11 7.88
C LEU A 10 2.46 -11.73 7.42
N LEU A 11 1.48 -11.69 6.53
CA LEU A 11 0.86 -10.45 6.07
C LEU A 11 -0.38 -10.17 6.91
N LEU A 12 -0.47 -8.96 7.44
CA LEU A 12 -1.56 -8.51 8.29
C LEU A 12 -2.25 -7.30 7.66
N GLY A 13 -3.55 -7.17 7.94
CA GLY A 13 -4.30 -5.95 7.65
C GLY A 13 -4.02 -4.85 8.68
N GLY A 14 -5.02 -3.99 8.89
CA GLY A 14 -4.93 -2.87 9.81
C GLY A 14 -6.03 -1.85 9.55
N GLY A 15 -5.77 -0.58 9.89
CA GLY A 15 -6.69 0.51 9.59
C GLY A 15 -6.86 0.75 8.08
N GLY A 16 -8.05 1.23 7.71
CA GLY A 16 -8.45 1.47 6.33
C GLY A 16 -9.87 2.02 6.31
N TYR A 17 -10.01 3.35 6.29
CA TYR A 17 -11.27 4.01 6.65
C TYR A 17 -12.10 4.46 5.43
N ASN A 18 -11.59 4.23 4.22
CA ASN A 18 -12.40 4.17 3.01
C ASN A 18 -12.47 2.69 2.61
N LEU A 19 -13.65 2.08 2.73
CA LEU A 19 -13.81 0.62 2.62
C LEU A 19 -13.47 0.11 1.21
N ALA A 20 -13.95 0.77 0.16
CA ALA A 20 -13.67 0.39 -1.22
C ALA A 20 -12.17 0.49 -1.54
N ASN A 21 -11.49 1.56 -1.10
CA ASN A 21 -10.04 1.71 -1.30
C ASN A 21 -9.23 0.72 -0.47
N THR A 22 -9.72 0.34 0.70
CA THR A 22 -9.10 -0.70 1.53
C THR A 22 -9.20 -2.05 0.84
N ALA A 23 -10.37 -2.37 0.27
CA ALA A 23 -10.56 -3.57 -0.54
C ALA A 23 -9.66 -3.58 -1.79
N ARG A 24 -9.59 -2.46 -2.54
CA ARG A 24 -8.64 -2.31 -3.67
C ARG A 24 -7.21 -2.59 -3.25
N CYS A 25 -6.75 -1.97 -2.17
CA CYS A 25 -5.39 -2.10 -1.66
C CYS A 25 -5.05 -3.56 -1.32
N TRP A 26 -5.89 -4.24 -0.54
CA TRP A 26 -5.60 -5.62 -0.14
C TRP A 26 -5.75 -6.63 -1.29
N THR A 27 -6.68 -6.40 -2.22
CA THR A 27 -6.78 -7.21 -3.45
C THR A 27 -5.52 -7.07 -4.31
N TYR A 28 -5.05 -5.84 -4.53
CA TYR A 28 -3.81 -5.58 -5.27
C TYR A 28 -2.59 -6.21 -4.58
N LEU A 29 -2.43 -6.01 -3.26
CA LEU A 29 -1.33 -6.58 -2.49
C LEU A 29 -1.36 -8.12 -2.48
N THR A 30 -2.55 -8.73 -2.46
CA THR A 30 -2.68 -10.20 -2.57
C THR A 30 -2.20 -10.70 -3.93
N ALA A 31 -2.50 -9.98 -5.01
CA ALA A 31 -2.01 -10.34 -6.34
C ALA A 31 -0.49 -10.21 -6.46
N GLU A 32 0.10 -9.15 -5.90
CA GLU A 32 1.56 -8.98 -5.81
C GLU A 32 2.24 -10.15 -5.08
N VAL A 33 1.65 -10.60 -3.97
CA VAL A 33 2.13 -11.78 -3.22
C VAL A 33 2.11 -13.05 -4.06
N LEU A 34 1.08 -13.20 -4.89
CA LEU A 34 0.92 -14.34 -5.81
C LEU A 34 1.72 -14.16 -7.12
N GLY A 35 2.40 -13.03 -7.33
CA GLY A 35 3.06 -12.71 -8.59
C GLY A 35 2.10 -12.62 -9.77
N LYS A 36 0.88 -12.08 -9.54
CA LYS A 36 -0.17 -11.94 -10.53
C LYS A 36 -0.42 -10.47 -10.83
N THR A 37 -0.61 -10.17 -12.11
CA THR A 37 -1.15 -8.87 -12.56
C THR A 37 -2.66 -9.00 -12.68
N LEU A 38 -3.40 -8.07 -12.09
CA LEU A 38 -4.86 -8.02 -12.18
C LEU A 38 -5.32 -7.09 -13.31
N SER A 39 -6.56 -7.27 -13.75
CA SER A 39 -7.25 -6.27 -14.56
C SER A 39 -7.47 -4.99 -13.74
N SER A 40 -7.49 -3.85 -14.42
CA SER A 40 -7.93 -2.58 -13.84
C SER A 40 -9.43 -2.62 -13.53
N GLU A 41 -10.24 -3.27 -14.36
CA GLU A 41 -11.69 -3.34 -14.18
C GLU A 41 -12.07 -4.18 -12.96
N ILE A 42 -12.89 -3.61 -12.06
CA ILE A 42 -13.44 -4.34 -10.92
C ILE A 42 -14.48 -5.35 -11.47
N PRO A 43 -14.36 -6.64 -11.15
CA PRO A 43 -15.36 -7.63 -11.58
C PRO A 43 -16.68 -7.42 -10.85
N ASP A 44 -17.79 -7.88 -11.43
CA ASP A 44 -19.10 -7.82 -10.76
C ASP A 44 -19.11 -8.68 -9.49
N HIS A 45 -19.63 -8.11 -8.39
CA HIS A 45 -19.78 -8.75 -7.08
C HIS A 45 -20.75 -7.96 -6.19
N GLU A 46 -21.10 -8.50 -5.02
CA GLU A 46 -22.10 -7.94 -4.08
C GLU A 46 -21.93 -6.45 -3.74
N PHE A 47 -20.69 -5.94 -3.72
CA PHE A 47 -20.35 -4.56 -3.35
C PHE A 47 -19.87 -3.72 -4.55
N PHE A 48 -20.09 -4.17 -5.78
CA PHE A 48 -19.57 -3.54 -7.00
C PHE A 48 -19.89 -2.03 -7.07
N THR A 49 -21.09 -1.62 -6.64
CA THR A 49 -21.52 -0.22 -6.65
C THR A 49 -20.69 0.70 -5.75
N GLU A 50 -20.03 0.16 -4.72
CA GLU A 50 -19.16 0.93 -3.81
C GLU A 50 -17.85 1.39 -4.49
N TYR A 51 -17.54 0.87 -5.68
CA TYR A 51 -16.33 1.17 -6.43
C TYR A 51 -16.53 2.31 -7.44
N GLY A 52 -17.73 2.87 -7.54
CA GLY A 52 -18.03 4.00 -8.40
C GLY A 52 -17.24 5.27 -8.05
N PRO A 53 -17.16 6.23 -8.98
CA PRO A 53 -17.78 6.20 -10.31
C PRO A 53 -16.97 5.42 -11.35
N ASP A 54 -15.70 5.12 -11.08
CA ASP A 54 -14.76 4.64 -12.10
C ASP A 54 -14.74 3.11 -12.23
N TYR A 55 -15.12 2.38 -11.17
CA TYR A 55 -15.12 0.91 -11.13
C TYR A 55 -13.76 0.28 -11.52
N THR A 56 -12.67 0.98 -11.21
CA THR A 56 -11.30 0.50 -11.42
C THR A 56 -10.59 0.16 -10.10
N LEU A 57 -9.52 -0.63 -10.20
CA LEU A 57 -8.68 -1.06 -9.08
C LEU A 57 -7.71 0.04 -8.64
N GLU A 58 -7.22 0.84 -9.57
CA GLU A 58 -6.26 1.91 -9.32
C GLU A 58 -6.90 3.10 -8.60
N ILE A 59 -6.08 3.83 -7.84
CA ILE A 59 -6.51 5.05 -7.14
C ILE A 59 -5.57 6.18 -7.57
N SER A 60 -6.15 7.30 -7.97
CA SER A 60 -5.38 8.50 -8.32
C SER A 60 -5.01 9.30 -7.05
N PRO A 61 -3.77 9.81 -6.94
CA PRO A 61 -3.40 10.75 -5.88
C PRO A 61 -4.27 12.00 -5.90
N SER A 62 -4.63 12.52 -4.72
CA SER A 62 -5.32 13.81 -4.61
C SER A 62 -4.37 14.99 -4.88
N CYS A 63 -4.92 16.17 -5.18
CA CYS A 63 -4.16 17.41 -5.33
C CYS A 63 -3.65 18.03 -4.01
N ARG A 64 -3.53 17.23 -2.93
CA ARG A 64 -3.03 17.72 -1.64
C ARG A 64 -1.51 17.96 -1.73
N PRO A 65 -1.01 19.12 -1.27
CA PRO A 65 0.41 19.41 -1.32
C PRO A 65 1.19 18.45 -0.41
N ASP A 66 2.32 17.97 -0.92
CA ASP A 66 3.30 17.26 -0.10
C ASP A 66 3.95 18.25 0.88
N ARG A 67 3.88 17.92 2.18
CA ARG A 67 4.49 18.70 3.26
C ARG A 67 5.73 18.02 3.85
N ASN A 68 6.17 16.91 3.26
CA ASN A 68 7.39 16.22 3.66
C ASN A 68 8.60 16.98 3.11
N ASP A 69 9.24 17.79 3.96
CA ASP A 69 10.48 18.49 3.62
C ASP A 69 11.67 17.52 3.48
N SER A 70 12.45 17.66 2.40
CA SER A 70 13.55 16.73 2.11
C SER A 70 14.64 16.75 3.18
N LYS A 71 14.99 17.91 3.76
CA LYS A 71 15.99 17.98 4.84
C LYS A 71 15.48 17.28 6.09
N HIS A 72 14.19 17.43 6.39
CA HIS A 72 13.55 16.71 7.48
C HIS A 72 13.58 15.19 7.27
N LEU A 73 13.22 14.71 6.07
CA LEU A 73 13.28 13.28 5.72
C LEU A 73 14.70 12.70 5.85
N GLU A 74 15.71 13.44 5.39
CA GLU A 74 17.12 13.07 5.55
C GLU A 74 17.53 12.99 7.03
N GLN A 75 17.12 13.96 7.84
CA GLN A 75 17.40 13.98 9.28
C GLN A 75 16.77 12.79 10.01
N VAL A 76 15.49 12.48 9.72
CA VAL A 76 14.79 11.33 10.30
C VAL A 76 15.47 10.02 9.87
N THR A 77 15.77 9.87 8.58
CA THR A 77 16.45 8.68 8.05
C THR A 77 17.84 8.48 8.68
N ARG A 78 18.62 9.56 8.84
CA ARG A 78 19.93 9.52 9.50
C ARG A 78 19.80 9.08 10.95
N THR A 79 18.79 9.56 11.66
CA THR A 79 18.52 9.19 13.06
C THR A 79 18.20 7.70 13.17
N ILE A 80 17.29 7.19 12.33
CA ILE A 80 16.94 5.76 12.28
C ILE A 80 18.17 4.90 12.00
N ARG A 81 18.97 5.27 10.99
CA ARG A 81 20.22 4.55 10.66
C ARG A 81 21.24 4.57 11.81
N GLY A 82 21.32 5.67 12.56
CA GLY A 82 22.17 5.77 13.75
C GLY A 82 21.75 4.76 14.82
N ASN A 83 20.45 4.70 15.12
CA ASN A 83 19.90 3.76 16.12
C ASN A 83 20.09 2.29 15.72
N LEU A 84 19.91 1.97 14.44
CA LEU A 84 20.08 0.61 13.91
C LEU A 84 21.52 0.07 14.09
N LYS A 85 22.54 0.93 14.22
CA LYS A 85 23.92 0.50 14.51
C LYS A 85 24.10 -0.10 15.90
N ASN A 86 23.14 0.12 16.80
CA ASN A 86 23.16 -0.42 18.16
C ASN A 86 22.41 -1.76 18.28
N VAL A 87 21.79 -2.24 17.19
CA VAL A 87 21.12 -3.54 17.15
C VAL A 87 22.18 -4.62 16.87
N VAL A 88 22.21 -5.64 17.74
CA VAL A 88 23.10 -6.81 17.66
C VAL A 88 22.41 -7.94 16.92
#